data_AF-A0A2W4M4U1-F1
#
_entry.id   AF-A0A2W4M4U1-F1
#
_cell.length_a   1.000
_cell.length_b   1.000
_cell.length_c   1.000
_cell.angle_alpha   90.00
_cell.angle_beta   90.00
_cell.angle_gamma   90.00
#
_symmetry.space_group_name_H-M   'P 1'
#
loop_
_entity.id
_entity.type
_entity.pdbx_description
1 polymer ?
#
loop_
_entity_poly.entity_id
_entity_poly.type
_entity_poly.pdbx_seq_one_letter_code
_entity_poly.pdbx_strand_id
1 'polypeptide(L)'
;NFLASDIPAFLEFTREMIVVEDDRIVEVRRDGVRLFDLDGNEMEPEHRKIDWDLEAAEKGGYPTFMLKEIHEQPHAIADTLAGRISDSGRVVLHELELDDQVLRDVDKVFVVACGTSYHAAMMAKYAIERWTRLPVEIDIASEFRYRDPVLDSRSLVIAISQSGETIDTLAAARYARAQGALLVGVTNVVDSALAREADAVLYTRAGPEIGVAATKTFTTQLVAMQLLGLYLAQVRGTMDQASIELLVREMMRLPEQVQATLDGSAEIERLAREWAGVRDFFFLGRSGDFPVAMEGALKLKEIAYVRAEGYAAGEMKHGPIALIEKGVVVVGVATDSHVRAKTLSNMEEMRARGATILLVAEEGDDVGEVADHVVRVAPGPDLICTVTAVVPLQLLAYHVATAKGLDVDKPRNLAKTVTVE
;
A
#
# COMPACT_ATOMS: atom_id res chain seq x y z
N ASN A 1 -4.64 20.70 -28.63
CA ASN A 1 -3.61 20.73 -27.55
C ASN A 1 -4.31 20.93 -26.23
N PHE A 2 -4.01 20.06 -25.27
CA PHE A 2 -4.57 20.06 -23.92
C PHE A 2 -3.42 20.24 -22.94
N LEU A 3 -3.70 20.81 -21.77
CA LEU A 3 -2.75 20.88 -20.66
C LEU A 3 -3.49 20.42 -19.41
N ALA A 4 -2.93 19.44 -18.72
CA ALA A 4 -3.48 18.91 -17.48
C ALA A 4 -2.35 18.48 -16.56
N SER A 5 -2.64 18.42 -15.26
CA SER A 5 -1.73 17.89 -14.25
C SER A 5 -1.64 16.37 -14.26
N ASP A 6 -2.58 15.68 -14.92
CA ASP A 6 -2.63 14.22 -14.97
C ASP A 6 -3.24 13.73 -16.29
N ILE A 7 -2.83 12.53 -16.70
CA ILE A 7 -3.14 11.88 -17.98
C ILE A 7 -4.64 11.65 -18.18
N PRO A 8 -5.43 11.17 -17.20
CA PRO A 8 -6.85 10.89 -17.40
C PRO A 8 -7.70 12.05 -17.93
N ALA A 9 -7.28 13.29 -17.68
CA ALA A 9 -8.01 14.48 -18.08
C ALA A 9 -8.12 14.66 -19.61
N PHE A 10 -7.23 14.05 -20.40
CA PHE A 10 -7.21 14.20 -21.86
C PHE A 10 -7.15 12.88 -22.64
N LEU A 11 -7.18 11.73 -21.96
CA LEU A 11 -7.14 10.40 -22.59
C LEU A 11 -8.25 10.16 -23.63
N GLU A 12 -9.43 10.77 -23.44
CA GLU A 12 -10.55 10.66 -24.39
C GLU A 12 -10.24 11.33 -25.74
N PHE A 13 -9.34 12.32 -25.75
CA PHE A 13 -9.07 13.14 -26.93
C PHE A 13 -7.75 12.79 -27.63
N THR A 14 -6.74 12.33 -26.89
CA THR A 14 -5.42 12.01 -27.45
C THR A 14 -4.69 10.94 -26.65
N ARG A 15 -3.85 10.16 -27.34
CA ARG A 15 -2.87 9.25 -26.75
C ARG A 15 -1.46 9.80 -26.80
N GLU A 16 -1.24 10.93 -27.44
CA GLU A 16 0.07 11.59 -27.49
C GLU A 16 0.14 12.66 -26.41
N MET A 17 1.25 12.66 -25.67
CA MET A 17 1.57 13.64 -24.64
C MET A 17 2.99 14.14 -24.79
N ILE A 18 3.24 15.33 -24.23
CA ILE A 18 4.58 15.90 -24.07
C ILE A 18 4.85 15.92 -22.57
N VAL A 19 6.00 15.38 -22.15
CA VAL A 19 6.42 15.48 -20.74
C VAL A 19 7.02 16.85 -20.50
N VAL A 20 6.54 17.53 -19.45
CA VAL A 20 7.05 18.83 -19.01
C VAL A 20 7.84 18.61 -17.73
N GLU A 21 9.16 18.78 -17.82
CA GLU A 21 10.05 18.67 -16.66
C GLU A 21 9.98 19.90 -15.76
N ASP A 22 10.64 19.82 -14.60
CA ASP A 22 10.86 20.95 -13.70
C ASP A 22 11.57 22.10 -14.44
N ASP A 23 11.27 23.34 -14.03
CA ASP A 23 11.87 24.57 -14.59
C ASP A 23 11.69 24.72 -16.11
N ARG A 24 10.50 24.37 -16.61
CA ARG A 24 10.08 24.54 -18.01
C ARG A 24 8.88 25.49 -18.14
N ILE A 25 8.85 26.25 -19.23
CA ILE A 25 7.73 27.09 -19.63
C ILE A 25 7.10 26.49 -20.88
N VAL A 26 5.78 26.29 -20.86
CA VAL A 26 5.04 25.73 -22.00
C VAL A 26 4.16 26.80 -22.63
N GLU A 27 4.31 27.05 -23.91
CA GLU A 27 3.37 27.84 -24.71
C GLU A 27 2.39 26.88 -25.42
N VAL A 28 1.13 26.88 -24.98
CA VAL A 28 0.07 26.06 -25.59
C VAL A 28 -0.79 26.92 -26.50
N ARG A 29 -0.74 26.67 -27.81
CA ARG A 29 -1.61 27.30 -28.81
C ARG A 29 -2.55 26.26 -29.43
N ARG A 30 -3.50 26.71 -30.24
CA ARG A 30 -4.41 25.80 -30.96
C ARG A 30 -3.69 24.95 -32.00
N ASP A 31 -2.66 25.53 -32.62
CA ASP A 31 -1.91 25.02 -33.77
C ASP A 31 -0.54 24.43 -33.40
N GLY A 32 -0.09 24.56 -32.15
CA GLY A 32 1.17 23.97 -31.70
C GLY A 32 1.39 24.07 -30.20
N VAL A 33 2.41 23.35 -29.73
CA VAL A 33 2.96 23.43 -28.38
C VAL A 33 4.45 23.71 -28.50
N ARG A 34 4.96 24.68 -27.75
CA ARG A 34 6.39 25.00 -27.70
C ARG A 34 6.86 24.94 -26.24
N LEU A 35 8.07 24.42 -26.04
CA LEU A 35 8.69 24.27 -24.72
C LEU A 35 9.88 25.21 -24.62
N PHE A 36 10.06 25.84 -23.47
CA PHE A 36 11.18 26.73 -23.19
C PHE A 36 11.79 26.43 -21.83
N ASP A 37 13.08 26.74 -21.67
CA ASP A 37 13.71 26.85 -20.35
C ASP A 37 13.38 28.20 -19.69
N LEU A 38 13.81 28.40 -18.45
CA LEU A 38 13.61 29.67 -17.72
C LEU A 38 14.40 30.85 -18.32
N ASP A 39 15.41 30.59 -19.14
CA ASP A 39 16.19 31.60 -19.86
C ASP A 39 15.53 32.00 -21.20
N GLY A 40 14.44 31.33 -21.59
CA GLY A 40 13.66 31.59 -22.80
C GLY A 40 14.19 30.89 -24.05
N ASN A 41 15.12 29.96 -23.93
CA ASN A 41 15.57 29.14 -25.06
C ASN A 41 14.53 28.06 -25.37
N GLU A 42 14.24 27.87 -26.65
CA GLU A 42 13.30 26.84 -27.10
C GLU A 42 13.93 25.44 -26.98
N MET A 43 13.13 24.50 -26.50
CA MET A 43 13.51 23.10 -26.26
C MET A 43 12.68 22.16 -27.14
N GLU A 44 13.30 21.07 -27.58
CA GLU A 44 12.59 20.00 -28.28
C GLU A 44 11.70 19.22 -27.30
N PRO A 45 10.39 19.11 -27.55
CA PRO A 45 9.49 18.37 -26.67
C PRO A 45 9.75 16.85 -26.76
N GLU A 46 9.81 16.18 -25.62
CA GLU A 46 9.80 14.72 -25.59
C GLU A 46 8.37 14.22 -25.76
N HIS A 47 8.06 13.73 -26.96
CA HIS A 47 6.77 13.13 -27.27
C HIS A 47 6.68 11.70 -26.76
N ARG A 48 5.57 11.39 -26.08
CA ARG A 48 5.26 10.05 -25.60
C ARG A 48 3.87 9.62 -26.01
N LYS A 49 3.71 8.32 -26.21
CA LYS A 49 2.42 7.69 -26.41
C LYS A 49 1.97 7.04 -25.11
N ILE A 50 0.73 7.27 -24.74
CA ILE A 50 0.11 6.66 -23.57
C ILE A 50 -0.37 5.27 -23.97
N ASP A 51 0.18 4.25 -23.29
CA ASP A 51 -0.14 2.84 -23.52
C ASP A 51 -1.32 2.34 -22.65
N TRP A 52 -2.08 3.23 -22.03
CA TRP A 52 -3.24 2.87 -21.22
C TRP A 52 -4.48 2.59 -22.08
N ASP A 53 -5.20 1.51 -21.75
CA ASP A 53 -6.54 1.28 -22.29
C ASP A 53 -7.55 2.26 -21.69
N LEU A 54 -8.47 2.79 -22.49
CA LEU A 54 -9.52 3.70 -22.01
C LEU A 54 -10.41 2.97 -20.98
N GLU A 55 -10.63 1.67 -21.18
CA GLU A 55 -11.45 0.83 -20.30
C GLU A 55 -10.92 0.80 -18.85
N ALA A 56 -9.58 0.85 -18.67
CA ALA A 56 -8.97 0.86 -17.34
C ALA A 56 -9.30 2.13 -16.53
N ALA A 57 -9.59 3.23 -17.22
CA ALA A 57 -9.97 4.52 -16.64
C ALA A 57 -11.50 4.69 -16.47
N GLU A 58 -12.30 3.71 -16.88
CA GLU A 58 -13.75 3.69 -16.69
C GLU A 58 -14.16 2.93 -15.42
N LYS A 59 -15.38 3.15 -14.94
CA LYS A 59 -15.92 2.44 -13.76
C LYS A 59 -16.28 0.97 -14.02
N GLY A 60 -16.28 0.51 -15.27
CA GLY A 60 -16.45 -0.91 -15.61
C GLY A 60 -17.71 -1.56 -15.03
N GLY A 61 -18.82 -0.82 -14.90
CA GLY A 61 -20.08 -1.30 -14.31
C GLY A 61 -20.19 -1.18 -12.78
N TYR A 62 -19.13 -0.76 -12.08
CA TYR A 62 -19.18 -0.46 -10.66
C TYR A 62 -19.74 0.95 -10.39
N PRO A 63 -20.39 1.19 -9.24
CA PRO A 63 -20.91 2.52 -8.87
C PRO A 63 -19.81 3.56 -8.64
N THR A 64 -18.63 3.13 -8.18
CA THR A 64 -17.51 3.97 -7.76
C THR A 64 -16.19 3.39 -8.25
N PHE A 65 -15.18 4.24 -8.45
CA PHE A 65 -13.83 3.78 -8.76
C PHE A 65 -13.24 2.97 -7.60
N MET A 66 -13.43 3.43 -6.36
CA MET A 66 -12.93 2.69 -5.19
C MET A 66 -13.46 1.25 -5.13
N LEU A 67 -14.76 1.03 -5.40
CA LEU A 67 -15.30 -0.33 -5.37
C LEU A 67 -14.75 -1.19 -6.52
N LYS A 68 -14.63 -0.62 -7.73
CA LYS A 68 -13.95 -1.27 -8.86
C LYS A 68 -12.55 -1.70 -8.46
N GLU A 69 -11.77 -0.78 -7.93
CA GLU A 69 -10.36 -1.00 -7.58
C GLU A 69 -10.20 -2.04 -6.48
N ILE A 70 -11.10 -2.09 -5.49
CA ILE A 70 -11.15 -3.18 -4.50
C ILE A 70 -11.37 -4.54 -5.17
N HIS A 71 -12.26 -4.62 -6.17
CA HIS A 71 -12.56 -5.86 -6.89
C HIS A 71 -11.52 -6.23 -7.96
N GLU A 72 -10.68 -5.28 -8.39
CA GLU A 72 -9.56 -5.53 -9.30
C GLU A 72 -8.34 -6.13 -8.60
N GLN A 73 -8.32 -6.17 -7.26
CA GLN A 73 -7.18 -6.65 -6.48
C GLN A 73 -6.69 -8.06 -6.85
N PRO A 74 -7.54 -9.07 -7.08
CA PRO A 74 -7.08 -10.39 -7.54
C PRO A 74 -6.22 -10.30 -8.81
N HIS A 75 -6.68 -9.54 -9.80
CA HIS A 75 -5.97 -9.38 -11.06
C HIS A 75 -4.69 -8.54 -10.89
N ALA A 76 -4.78 -7.42 -10.17
CA ALA A 76 -3.63 -6.56 -9.88
C ALA A 76 -2.51 -7.30 -9.13
N ILE A 77 -2.87 -8.18 -8.18
CA ILE A 77 -1.91 -9.05 -7.48
C ILE A 77 -1.29 -10.06 -8.45
N ALA A 78 -2.09 -10.69 -9.32
CA ALA A 78 -1.57 -11.62 -10.32
C ALA A 78 -0.56 -10.94 -11.26
N ASP A 79 -0.84 -9.72 -11.72
CA ASP A 79 0.05 -8.92 -12.56
C ASP A 79 1.32 -8.48 -11.81
N THR A 80 1.21 -8.23 -10.49
CA THR A 80 2.36 -7.97 -9.63
C THR A 80 3.28 -9.20 -9.54
N LEU A 81 2.73 -10.41 -9.52
CA LEU A 81 3.50 -11.66 -9.43
C LEU A 81 4.05 -12.11 -10.79
N ALA A 82 3.38 -11.72 -11.88
CA ALA A 82 3.67 -12.18 -13.23
C ALA A 82 5.12 -11.89 -13.65
N GLY A 83 5.81 -12.96 -14.09
CA GLY A 83 7.19 -12.88 -14.58
C GLY A 83 8.26 -12.68 -13.49
N ARG A 84 7.88 -12.71 -12.20
CA ARG A 84 8.82 -12.52 -11.07
C ARG A 84 9.20 -13.81 -10.34
N ILE A 85 8.74 -14.94 -10.86
CA ILE A 85 8.95 -16.26 -10.29
C ILE A 85 9.44 -17.18 -11.42
N SER A 86 10.59 -17.82 -11.23
CA SER A 86 11.12 -18.79 -12.20
C SER A 86 10.37 -20.12 -12.14
N ASP A 87 10.55 -20.97 -13.16
CA ASP A 87 10.07 -22.36 -13.16
C ASP A 87 10.61 -23.19 -11.98
N SER A 88 11.77 -22.80 -11.44
CA SER A 88 12.38 -23.39 -10.24
C SER A 88 11.89 -22.78 -8.92
N GLY A 89 10.86 -21.93 -8.95
CA GLY A 89 10.28 -21.31 -7.76
C GLY A 89 11.19 -20.28 -7.08
N ARG A 90 12.19 -19.76 -7.79
CA ARG A 90 13.04 -18.65 -7.32
C ARG A 90 12.37 -17.32 -7.59
N VAL A 91 12.61 -16.35 -6.72
CA VAL A 91 12.21 -14.95 -6.98
C VAL A 91 13.22 -14.34 -7.94
N VAL A 92 12.71 -13.68 -8.98
CA VAL A 92 13.47 -13.07 -10.06
C VAL A 92 12.94 -11.66 -10.30
N LEU A 93 13.75 -10.65 -9.99
CA LEU A 93 13.41 -9.23 -10.18
C LEU A 93 14.35 -8.61 -11.21
N HIS A 94 14.22 -9.05 -12.47
CA HIS A 94 15.09 -8.62 -13.57
C HIS A 94 15.07 -7.10 -13.79
N GLU A 95 13.93 -6.46 -13.49
CA GLU A 95 13.74 -5.01 -13.62
C GLU A 95 14.59 -4.18 -12.67
N LEU A 96 15.19 -4.77 -11.63
CA LEU A 96 16.07 -4.03 -10.74
C LEU A 96 17.42 -3.73 -11.41
N GLU A 97 17.87 -4.59 -12.32
CA GLU A 97 19.18 -4.46 -12.99
C GLU A 97 20.38 -4.24 -12.04
N LEU A 98 20.25 -4.65 -10.77
CA LEU A 98 21.29 -4.54 -9.75
C LEU A 98 22.19 -5.78 -9.72
N ASP A 99 23.48 -5.56 -9.46
CA ASP A 99 24.38 -6.66 -9.12
C ASP A 99 24.02 -7.21 -7.73
N ASP A 100 23.75 -8.50 -7.66
CA ASP A 100 23.53 -9.26 -6.43
C ASP A 100 24.61 -8.96 -5.37
N GLN A 101 25.87 -8.69 -5.78
CA GLN A 101 26.94 -8.36 -4.84
C GLN A 101 26.67 -7.06 -4.08
N VAL A 102 26.13 -6.03 -4.74
CA VAL A 102 25.77 -4.76 -4.09
C VAL A 102 24.73 -5.02 -2.99
N LEU A 103 23.74 -5.86 -3.26
CA LEU A 103 22.69 -6.24 -2.30
C LEU A 103 23.22 -7.11 -1.15
N ARG A 104 24.29 -7.90 -1.38
CA ARG A 104 24.99 -8.62 -0.30
C ARG A 104 25.78 -7.68 0.61
N ASP A 105 26.30 -6.59 0.05
CA ASP A 105 27.08 -5.62 0.81
C ASP A 105 26.22 -4.68 1.65
N VAL A 106 24.92 -4.57 1.37
CA VAL A 106 23.96 -3.86 2.23
C VAL A 106 23.98 -4.43 3.65
N ASP A 107 24.05 -3.55 4.65
CA ASP A 107 23.96 -3.91 6.07
C ASP A 107 22.84 -3.19 6.83
N LYS A 108 22.19 -2.20 6.23
CA LYS A 108 21.05 -1.50 6.79
C LYS A 108 20.05 -1.10 5.72
N VAL A 109 18.76 -1.23 6.05
CA VAL A 109 17.67 -0.84 5.17
C VAL A 109 16.88 0.30 5.81
N PHE A 110 16.53 1.30 5.01
CA PHE A 110 15.57 2.34 5.35
C PHE A 110 14.38 2.23 4.39
N VAL A 111 13.17 2.38 4.90
CA VAL A 111 11.96 2.42 4.06
C VAL A 111 11.22 3.73 4.32
N VAL A 112 11.05 4.52 3.27
CA VAL A 112 10.46 5.87 3.35
C VAL A 112 9.20 5.96 2.52
N ALA A 113 8.13 6.49 3.11
CA ALA A 113 6.84 6.66 2.43
C ALA A 113 5.91 7.60 3.21
N CYS A 114 4.74 7.90 2.61
CA CYS A 114 3.67 8.67 3.25
C CYS A 114 2.34 7.89 3.22
N GLY A 115 1.45 8.15 4.19
CA GLY A 115 0.08 7.65 4.21
C GLY A 115 -0.02 6.12 4.08
N THR A 116 -0.91 5.63 3.21
CA THR A 116 -1.08 4.19 2.96
C THR A 116 0.23 3.49 2.53
N SER A 117 1.10 4.14 1.76
CA SER A 117 2.41 3.56 1.41
C SER A 117 3.35 3.45 2.61
N TYR A 118 3.20 4.31 3.63
CA TYR A 118 3.91 4.15 4.91
C TYR A 118 3.42 2.92 5.67
N HIS A 119 2.14 2.56 5.60
CA HIS A 119 1.67 1.28 6.16
C HIS A 119 2.27 0.08 5.43
N ALA A 120 2.50 0.17 4.11
CA ALA A 120 3.23 -0.87 3.38
C ALA A 120 4.70 -0.95 3.82
N ALA A 121 5.35 0.19 4.11
CA ALA A 121 6.68 0.23 4.70
C ALA A 121 6.75 -0.45 6.07
N MET A 122 5.73 -0.26 6.91
CA MET A 122 5.64 -0.94 8.20
C MET A 122 5.59 -2.47 8.04
N MET A 123 4.88 -2.99 7.04
CA MET A 123 4.88 -4.43 6.74
C MET A 123 6.25 -4.89 6.21
N ALA A 124 6.84 -4.11 5.29
CA ALA A 124 8.16 -4.41 4.71
C ALA A 124 9.24 -4.61 5.79
N LYS A 125 9.20 -3.83 6.87
CA LYS A 125 10.07 -4.02 8.03
C LYS A 125 9.98 -5.44 8.59
N TYR A 126 8.77 -5.94 8.85
CA TYR A 126 8.59 -7.30 9.38
C TYR A 126 9.10 -8.37 8.41
N ALA A 127 8.81 -8.22 7.12
CA ALA A 127 9.25 -9.14 6.08
C ALA A 127 10.78 -9.19 5.95
N ILE A 128 11.40 -8.03 5.73
CA ILE A 128 12.84 -7.93 5.50
C ILE A 128 13.62 -8.35 6.75
N GLU A 129 13.25 -7.90 7.96
CA GLU A 129 13.96 -8.29 9.18
C GLU A 129 13.84 -9.79 9.46
N ARG A 130 12.64 -10.37 9.26
CA ARG A 130 12.37 -11.79 9.53
C ARG A 130 13.16 -12.69 8.58
N TRP A 131 13.26 -12.32 7.30
CA TRP A 131 13.85 -13.16 6.26
C TRP A 131 15.34 -12.91 6.01
N THR A 132 15.80 -11.67 6.17
CA THR A 132 17.17 -11.26 5.82
C THR A 132 18.05 -10.98 7.04
N ARG A 133 17.44 -10.76 8.22
CA ARG A 133 18.11 -10.28 9.44
C ARG A 133 18.82 -8.94 9.29
N LEU A 134 18.55 -8.21 8.20
CA LEU A 134 18.97 -6.82 8.05
C LEU A 134 18.15 -5.93 8.98
N PRO A 135 18.77 -5.00 9.73
CA PRO A 135 18.04 -3.99 10.47
C PRO A 135 17.28 -3.08 9.50
N VAL A 136 16.01 -2.81 9.80
CA VAL A 136 15.16 -1.93 8.99
C VAL A 136 14.70 -0.75 9.84
N GLU A 137 14.96 0.46 9.37
CA GLU A 137 14.31 1.68 9.86
C GLU A 137 13.18 2.08 8.91
N ILE A 138 12.07 2.55 9.46
CA ILE A 138 10.95 3.07 8.69
C ILE A 138 10.72 4.51 9.08
N ASP A 139 10.46 5.36 8.09
CA ASP A 139 10.28 6.78 8.33
C ASP A 139 9.13 7.31 7.50
N ILE A 140 8.37 8.21 8.12
CA ILE A 140 7.47 9.09 7.38
C ILE A 140 8.37 10.00 6.55
N ALA A 141 8.17 10.02 5.22
CA ALA A 141 9.12 10.67 4.31
C ALA A 141 9.33 12.16 4.61
N SER A 142 8.29 12.86 5.11
CA SER A 142 8.38 14.25 5.53
C SER A 142 9.41 14.46 6.65
N GLU A 143 9.57 13.50 7.56
CA GLU A 143 10.50 13.59 8.69
C GLU A 143 11.91 13.11 8.34
N PHE A 144 12.04 12.24 7.34
CA PHE A 144 13.26 11.49 7.05
C PHE A 144 14.49 12.39 6.89
N ARG A 145 14.41 13.43 6.03
CA ARG A 145 15.54 14.32 5.79
C ARG A 145 15.86 15.25 6.97
N TYR A 146 14.86 15.56 7.80
CA TYR A 146 15.01 16.51 8.91
C TYR A 146 15.56 15.88 10.18
N ARG A 147 15.48 14.55 10.32
CA ARG A 147 16.07 13.83 11.46
C ARG A 147 17.55 13.46 11.30
N ASP A 148 18.18 13.84 10.17
CA ASP A 148 19.58 13.55 9.84
C ASP A 148 19.95 12.06 9.95
N PRO A 149 19.40 11.18 9.08
CA PRO A 149 19.60 9.74 9.16
C PRO A 149 21.03 9.38 8.75
N VAL A 150 21.62 8.41 9.46
CA VAL A 150 22.97 7.92 9.17
C VAL A 150 22.92 7.00 7.96
N LEU A 151 23.25 7.56 6.80
CA LEU A 151 23.29 6.88 5.50
C LEU A 151 24.73 6.80 4.98
N ASP A 152 25.03 5.72 4.27
CA ASP A 152 26.30 5.50 3.60
C ASP A 152 26.13 4.58 2.37
N SER A 153 27.24 4.22 1.72
CA SER A 153 27.25 3.35 0.54
C SER A 153 26.82 1.90 0.80
N ARG A 154 26.59 1.51 2.06
CA ARG A 154 26.10 0.18 2.47
C ARG A 154 24.64 0.24 2.94
N SER A 155 24.04 1.42 2.88
CA SER A 155 22.63 1.67 3.18
C SER A 155 21.79 1.45 1.93
N LEU A 156 20.73 0.65 2.06
CA LEU A 156 19.66 0.54 1.07
C LEU A 156 18.47 1.40 1.51
N VAL A 157 18.05 2.33 0.67
CA VAL A 157 16.83 3.12 0.88
C VAL A 157 15.76 2.65 -0.11
N ILE A 158 14.61 2.27 0.42
CA ILE A 158 13.44 1.86 -0.35
C ILE A 158 12.38 2.95 -0.23
N ALA A 159 12.11 3.66 -1.32
CA ALA A 159 11.08 4.69 -1.37
C ALA A 159 9.80 4.13 -1.97
N ILE A 160 8.68 4.16 -1.23
CA ILE A 160 7.40 3.62 -1.69
C ILE A 160 6.44 4.76 -2.00
N SER A 161 5.94 4.82 -3.24
CA SER A 161 4.90 5.77 -3.63
C SER A 161 4.06 5.22 -4.77
N GLN A 162 2.74 5.20 -4.60
CA GLN A 162 1.82 4.79 -5.67
C GLN A 162 2.02 5.62 -6.94
N SER A 163 1.99 6.96 -6.81
CA SER A 163 2.11 7.88 -7.94
C SER A 163 3.56 8.07 -8.39
N GLY A 164 4.53 7.91 -7.48
CA GLY A 164 5.91 8.28 -7.71
C GLY A 164 6.16 9.80 -7.74
N GLU A 165 5.14 10.60 -7.43
CA GLU A 165 5.15 12.07 -7.50
C GLU A 165 4.92 12.72 -6.12
N THR A 166 4.84 11.92 -5.04
CA THR A 166 4.67 12.45 -3.68
C THR A 166 5.91 13.25 -3.28
N ILE A 167 5.74 14.56 -3.04
CA ILE A 167 6.87 15.48 -2.89
C ILE A 167 7.81 15.12 -1.74
N ASP A 168 7.26 14.72 -0.58
CA ASP A 168 8.07 14.31 0.56
C ASP A 168 8.87 13.03 0.30
N THR A 169 8.24 12.04 -0.36
CA THR A 169 8.92 10.81 -0.76
C THR A 169 10.03 11.09 -1.77
N LEU A 170 9.78 11.99 -2.74
CA LEU A 170 10.77 12.39 -3.73
C LEU A 170 11.94 13.15 -3.08
N ALA A 171 11.65 14.04 -2.13
CA ALA A 171 12.68 14.76 -1.37
C ALA A 171 13.51 13.79 -0.50
N ALA A 172 12.88 12.82 0.15
CA ALA A 172 13.58 11.78 0.90
C ALA A 172 14.47 10.90 -0.01
N ALA A 173 13.99 10.53 -1.20
CA ALA A 173 14.74 9.76 -2.19
C ALA A 173 15.97 10.53 -2.70
N ARG A 174 15.79 11.80 -3.10
CA ARG A 174 16.89 12.68 -3.53
C ARG A 174 17.92 12.88 -2.42
N TYR A 175 17.47 13.07 -1.19
CA TYR A 175 18.35 13.18 -0.02
C TYR A 175 19.17 11.91 0.19
N ALA A 176 18.53 10.73 0.19
CA ALA A 176 19.20 9.45 0.35
C ALA A 176 20.30 9.22 -0.69
N ARG A 177 20.00 9.51 -1.96
CA ARG A 177 20.96 9.41 -3.05
C ARG A 177 22.12 10.37 -2.89
N ALA A 178 21.86 11.60 -2.46
CA ALA A 178 22.92 12.59 -2.19
C ALA A 178 23.87 12.16 -1.04
N GLN A 179 23.40 11.31 -0.12
CA GLN A 179 24.22 10.69 0.93
C GLN A 179 24.95 9.42 0.47
N GLY A 180 24.77 9.01 -0.79
CA GLY A 180 25.45 7.84 -1.37
C GLY A 180 24.79 6.50 -1.07
N ALA A 181 23.57 6.47 -0.53
CA ALA A 181 22.81 5.25 -0.34
C ALA A 181 22.30 4.69 -1.67
N LEU A 182 22.16 3.37 -1.77
CA LEU A 182 21.49 2.70 -2.88
C LEU A 182 19.98 2.97 -2.78
N LEU A 183 19.38 3.52 -3.84
CA LEU A 183 17.96 3.88 -3.86
C LEU A 183 17.15 2.92 -4.74
N VAL A 184 16.19 2.22 -4.13
CA VAL A 184 15.17 1.43 -4.83
C VAL A 184 13.81 2.12 -4.75
N GLY A 185 13.21 2.44 -5.89
CA GLY A 185 11.86 2.97 -5.98
C GLY A 185 10.82 1.86 -6.12
N VAL A 186 9.77 1.87 -5.29
CA VAL A 186 8.61 0.97 -5.43
C VAL A 186 7.39 1.81 -5.81
N THR A 187 6.97 1.72 -7.06
CA THR A 187 5.93 2.62 -7.61
C THR A 187 5.00 1.93 -8.59
N ASN A 188 3.81 2.49 -8.79
CA ASN A 188 2.84 1.96 -9.75
C ASN A 188 2.92 2.65 -11.13
N VAL A 189 3.45 3.87 -11.17
CA VAL A 189 3.48 4.69 -12.39
C VAL A 189 4.85 4.60 -13.04
N VAL A 190 4.85 4.06 -14.27
CA VAL A 190 6.03 3.95 -15.13
C VAL A 190 6.58 5.34 -15.41
N ASP A 191 7.91 5.48 -15.32
CA ASP A 191 8.64 6.72 -15.55
C ASP A 191 8.20 7.91 -14.69
N SER A 192 7.58 7.67 -13.52
CA SER A 192 7.34 8.74 -12.52
C SER A 192 8.65 9.40 -12.05
N ALA A 193 8.57 10.57 -11.42
CA ALA A 193 9.73 11.26 -10.86
C ALA A 193 10.58 10.33 -9.97
N LEU A 194 9.94 9.59 -9.06
CA LEU A 194 10.63 8.60 -8.24
C LEU A 194 11.33 7.51 -9.07
N ALA A 195 10.68 7.00 -10.12
CA ALA A 195 11.28 5.99 -10.99
C ALA A 195 12.53 6.51 -11.71
N ARG A 196 12.54 7.79 -12.10
CA ARG A 196 13.71 8.42 -12.75
C ARG A 196 14.86 8.72 -11.79
N GLU A 197 14.56 8.96 -10.52
CA GLU A 197 15.56 9.26 -9.49
C GLU A 197 16.23 8.03 -8.88
N ALA A 198 15.53 6.89 -8.90
CA ALA A 198 15.99 5.65 -8.29
C ALA A 198 17.11 4.96 -9.09
N ASP A 199 18.00 4.25 -8.40
CA ASP A 199 19.02 3.42 -9.04
C ASP A 199 18.42 2.12 -9.60
N ALA A 200 17.29 1.68 -9.02
CA ALA A 200 16.51 0.55 -9.49
C ALA A 200 15.03 0.72 -9.14
N VAL A 201 14.13 0.14 -9.94
CA VAL A 201 12.67 0.33 -9.77
C VAL A 201 11.93 -1.00 -9.76
N LEU A 202 11.09 -1.20 -8.74
CA LEU A 202 10.13 -2.30 -8.67
C LEU A 202 8.71 -1.77 -8.91
N TYR A 203 8.18 -2.03 -10.10
CA TYR A 203 6.83 -1.59 -10.45
C TYR A 203 5.75 -2.47 -9.82
N THR A 204 4.73 -1.91 -9.19
CA THR A 204 3.63 -2.73 -8.62
C THR A 204 2.73 -3.31 -9.70
N ARG A 205 2.60 -2.68 -10.88
CA ARG A 205 1.76 -3.15 -11.99
C ARG A 205 0.28 -3.37 -11.61
N ALA A 206 -0.28 -2.54 -10.75
CA ALA A 206 -1.68 -2.62 -10.33
C ALA A 206 -2.68 -2.02 -11.35
N GLY A 207 -2.16 -1.47 -12.45
CA GLY A 207 -2.91 -0.61 -13.37
C GLY A 207 -3.26 0.76 -12.75
N PRO A 208 -3.94 1.65 -13.50
CA PRO A 208 -4.34 2.96 -13.01
C PRO A 208 -5.26 2.85 -11.79
N GLU A 209 -5.03 3.69 -10.78
CA GLU A 209 -5.89 3.81 -9.59
C GLU A 209 -6.37 5.26 -9.49
N ILE A 210 -7.67 5.45 -9.68
CA ILE A 210 -8.37 6.72 -9.84
C ILE A 210 -8.98 7.18 -8.50
N GLY A 211 -9.50 6.25 -7.69
CA GLY A 211 -10.04 6.57 -6.37
C GLY A 211 -8.98 7.20 -5.47
N VAL A 212 -9.32 8.28 -4.75
CA VAL A 212 -8.34 8.99 -3.88
C VAL A 212 -7.76 8.06 -2.81
N ALA A 213 -8.61 7.28 -2.14
CA ALA A 213 -8.17 6.31 -1.16
C ALA A 213 -7.52 5.09 -1.86
N ALA A 214 -6.24 4.85 -1.57
CA ALA A 214 -5.51 3.70 -2.11
C ALA A 214 -6.14 2.37 -1.66
N THR A 215 -6.23 1.40 -2.59
CA THR A 215 -6.79 0.06 -2.36
C THR A 215 -5.91 -1.01 -2.99
N LYS A 216 -6.04 -1.26 -4.30
CA LYS A 216 -5.21 -2.23 -5.02
C LYS A 216 -3.73 -1.87 -5.04
N THR A 217 -3.40 -0.58 -4.98
CA THR A 217 -2.00 -0.16 -4.90
C THR A 217 -1.39 -0.48 -3.53
N PHE A 218 -2.19 -0.51 -2.46
CA PHE A 218 -1.71 -0.99 -1.16
C PHE A 218 -1.41 -2.49 -1.18
N THR A 219 -2.35 -3.31 -1.64
CA THR A 219 -2.15 -4.77 -1.67
C THR A 219 -1.03 -5.19 -2.61
N THR A 220 -0.90 -4.56 -3.77
CA THR A 220 0.24 -4.80 -4.67
C THR A 220 1.56 -4.26 -4.11
N GLN A 221 1.57 -3.17 -3.34
CA GLN A 221 2.76 -2.74 -2.57
C GLN A 221 3.15 -3.80 -1.52
N LEU A 222 2.19 -4.37 -0.80
CA LEU A 222 2.48 -5.46 0.14
C LEU A 222 3.13 -6.65 -0.58
N VAL A 223 2.57 -7.09 -1.71
CA VAL A 223 3.12 -8.19 -2.51
C VAL A 223 4.51 -7.86 -3.05
N ALA A 224 4.70 -6.67 -3.61
CA ALA A 224 6.00 -6.22 -4.13
C ALA A 224 7.07 -6.17 -3.03
N MET A 225 6.73 -5.66 -1.84
CA MET A 225 7.65 -5.62 -0.70
C MET A 225 7.99 -7.01 -0.16
N GLN A 226 7.03 -7.96 -0.21
CA GLN A 226 7.30 -9.35 0.15
C GLN A 226 8.21 -10.03 -0.88
N LEU A 227 7.98 -9.80 -2.19
CA LEU A 227 8.89 -10.30 -3.24
C LEU A 227 10.30 -9.72 -3.08
N LEU A 228 10.43 -8.42 -2.80
CA LEU A 228 11.72 -7.78 -2.56
C LEU A 228 12.42 -8.38 -1.33
N GLY A 229 11.69 -8.59 -0.23
CA GLY A 229 12.24 -9.24 0.97
C GLY A 229 12.73 -10.67 0.71
N LEU A 230 11.97 -11.47 -0.03
CA LEU A 230 12.37 -12.83 -0.43
C LEU A 230 13.56 -12.81 -1.40
N TYR A 231 13.58 -11.88 -2.35
CA TYR A 231 14.72 -11.70 -3.25
C TYR A 231 16.00 -11.34 -2.49
N LEU A 232 15.92 -10.40 -1.53
CA LEU A 232 17.05 -10.07 -0.65
C LEU A 232 17.52 -11.29 0.16
N ALA A 233 16.59 -12.06 0.72
CA ALA A 233 16.92 -13.27 1.48
C ALA A 233 17.60 -14.33 0.60
N GLN A 234 17.14 -14.46 -0.64
CA GLN A 234 17.72 -15.34 -1.66
C GLN A 234 19.15 -14.93 -2.01
N VAL A 235 19.36 -13.65 -2.34
CA VAL A 235 20.68 -13.10 -2.75
C VAL A 235 21.70 -13.23 -1.62
N ARG A 236 21.27 -13.03 -0.37
CA ARG A 236 22.10 -13.12 0.82
C ARG A 236 22.26 -14.55 1.36
N GLY A 237 21.47 -15.51 0.90
CA GLY A 237 21.47 -16.88 1.39
C GLY A 237 21.06 -17.03 2.86
N THR A 238 20.21 -16.13 3.37
CA THR A 238 19.73 -16.17 4.77
C THR A 238 18.53 -17.10 4.96
N MET A 239 17.88 -17.49 3.87
CA MET A 239 16.85 -18.52 3.82
C MET A 239 17.24 -19.60 2.84
N ASP A 240 16.84 -20.84 3.14
CA ASP A 240 17.00 -21.93 2.20
C ASP A 240 15.97 -21.84 1.06
N GLN A 241 16.33 -22.42 -0.08
CA GLN A 241 15.52 -22.38 -1.30
C GLN A 241 14.14 -23.01 -1.12
N ALA A 242 14.00 -24.08 -0.31
CA ALA A 242 12.71 -24.74 -0.11
C ALA A 242 11.74 -23.87 0.69
N SER A 243 12.23 -23.14 1.70
CA SER A 243 11.45 -22.15 2.43
C SER A 243 10.97 -21.01 1.54
N ILE A 244 11.83 -20.51 0.63
CA ILE A 244 11.46 -19.47 -0.34
C ILE A 244 10.39 -20.01 -1.30
N GLU A 245 10.58 -21.20 -1.87
CA GLU A 245 9.61 -21.84 -2.78
C GLU A 245 8.25 -22.06 -2.14
N LEU A 246 8.20 -22.36 -0.83
CA LEU A 246 6.95 -22.50 -0.10
C LEU A 246 6.22 -21.15 -0.01
N LEU A 247 6.91 -20.08 0.40
CA LEU A 247 6.30 -18.75 0.51
C LEU A 247 5.85 -18.22 -0.86
N VAL A 248 6.67 -18.41 -1.91
CA VAL A 248 6.31 -18.04 -3.28
C VAL A 248 5.05 -18.78 -3.74
N ARG A 249 4.94 -20.08 -3.45
CA ARG A 249 3.73 -20.86 -3.76
C ARG A 249 2.49 -20.32 -3.07
N GLU A 250 2.60 -19.92 -1.79
CA GLU A 250 1.47 -19.30 -1.08
C GLU A 250 1.15 -17.90 -1.64
N MET A 251 2.15 -17.11 -2.02
CA MET A 251 1.91 -15.82 -2.70
C MET A 251 1.16 -15.98 -4.03
N MET A 252 1.45 -17.04 -4.79
CA MET A 252 0.74 -17.35 -6.05
C MET A 252 -0.75 -17.67 -5.86
N ARG A 253 -1.16 -17.99 -4.64
CA ARG A 253 -2.57 -18.25 -4.28
C ARG A 253 -3.31 -16.98 -3.85
N LEU A 254 -2.60 -15.89 -3.58
CA LEU A 254 -3.23 -14.64 -3.14
C LEU A 254 -4.36 -14.16 -4.06
N PRO A 255 -4.26 -14.21 -5.40
CA PRO A 255 -5.37 -13.82 -6.27
C PRO A 255 -6.66 -14.58 -5.97
N GLU A 256 -6.57 -15.92 -5.84
CA GLU A 256 -7.73 -16.78 -5.58
C GLU A 256 -8.30 -16.54 -4.17
N GLN A 257 -7.43 -16.30 -3.20
CA GLN A 257 -7.81 -16.05 -1.80
C GLN A 257 -8.46 -14.68 -1.61
N VAL A 258 -7.95 -13.65 -2.30
CA VAL A 258 -8.57 -12.32 -2.31
C VAL A 258 -9.93 -12.38 -2.99
N GLN A 259 -10.07 -13.10 -4.10
CA GLN A 259 -11.37 -13.31 -4.75
C GLN A 259 -12.37 -13.98 -3.81
N ALA A 260 -11.98 -15.06 -3.13
CA ALA A 260 -12.84 -15.73 -2.15
C ALA A 260 -13.26 -14.80 -1.00
N THR A 261 -12.35 -13.91 -0.56
CA THR A 261 -12.64 -12.91 0.48
C THR A 261 -13.66 -11.87 0.00
N LEU A 262 -13.55 -11.42 -1.26
CA LEU A 262 -14.53 -10.52 -1.89
C LEU A 262 -15.90 -11.19 -2.00
N ASP A 263 -15.95 -12.45 -2.46
CA ASP A 263 -17.20 -13.20 -2.62
C ASP A 263 -17.91 -13.45 -1.27
N GLY A 264 -17.15 -13.54 -0.17
CA GLY A 264 -17.64 -13.76 1.19
C GLY A 264 -18.01 -12.49 1.98
N SER A 265 -18.02 -11.30 1.35
CA SER A 265 -18.06 -10.03 2.10
C SER A 265 -19.44 -9.51 2.50
N ALA A 266 -20.52 -10.28 2.29
CA ALA A 266 -21.90 -9.84 2.52
C ALA A 266 -22.15 -9.38 3.98
N GLU A 267 -21.53 -10.05 4.95
CA GLU A 267 -21.65 -9.68 6.37
C GLU A 267 -21.04 -8.30 6.66
N ILE A 268 -19.95 -7.94 5.97
CA ILE A 268 -19.29 -6.64 6.13
C ILE A 268 -20.22 -5.53 5.65
N GLU A 269 -20.89 -5.72 4.51
CA GLU A 269 -21.87 -4.77 4.01
C GLU A 269 -23.03 -4.59 5.00
N ARG A 270 -23.53 -5.69 5.57
CA ARG A 270 -24.61 -5.65 6.57
C ARG A 270 -24.20 -4.84 7.81
N LEU A 271 -23.03 -5.14 8.36
CA LEU A 271 -22.47 -4.47 9.54
C LEU A 271 -22.19 -2.99 9.27
N ALA A 272 -21.62 -2.67 8.12
CA ALA A 272 -21.32 -1.30 7.74
C ALA A 272 -22.57 -0.41 7.67
N ARG A 273 -23.70 -0.95 7.20
CA ARG A 273 -25.00 -0.25 7.20
C ARG A 273 -25.51 -0.02 8.62
N GLU A 274 -25.36 -1.00 9.50
CA GLU A 274 -25.72 -0.89 10.92
C GLU A 274 -24.87 0.16 11.64
N TRP A 275 -23.58 0.23 11.30
CA TRP A 275 -22.61 1.12 11.95
C TRP A 275 -22.43 2.48 11.25
N ALA A 276 -23.28 2.83 10.29
CA ALA A 276 -23.24 4.14 9.62
C ALA A 276 -23.35 5.32 10.61
N GLY A 277 -24.03 5.12 11.75
CA GLY A 277 -24.18 6.09 12.84
C GLY A 277 -23.06 6.07 13.89
N VAL A 278 -22.16 5.07 13.88
CA VAL A 278 -21.05 4.96 14.83
C VAL A 278 -20.01 6.03 14.54
N ARG A 279 -19.48 6.64 15.61
CA ARG A 279 -18.52 7.75 15.51
C ARG A 279 -17.08 7.33 15.76
N ASP A 280 -16.88 6.36 16.64
CA ASP A 280 -15.57 6.00 17.17
C ASP A 280 -15.28 4.52 16.87
N PHE A 281 -14.18 4.30 16.16
CA PHE A 281 -13.68 2.99 15.77
C PHE A 281 -12.22 2.85 16.23
N PHE A 282 -11.87 1.69 16.78
CA PHE A 282 -10.47 1.32 17.02
C PHE A 282 -10.11 0.10 16.20
N PHE A 283 -8.94 0.11 15.57
CA PHE A 283 -8.42 -1.01 14.79
C PHE A 283 -7.19 -1.57 15.50
N LEU A 284 -7.23 -2.84 15.88
CA LEU A 284 -6.15 -3.47 16.65
C LEU A 284 -5.51 -4.60 15.87
N GLY A 285 -4.18 -4.61 15.83
CA GLY A 285 -3.39 -5.70 15.27
C GLY A 285 -2.08 -5.89 16.03
N ARG A 286 -1.40 -7.02 15.80
CA ARG A 286 -0.06 -7.29 16.33
C ARG A 286 0.83 -7.82 15.21
N SER A 287 2.14 -7.59 15.30
CA SER A 287 3.08 -8.09 14.27
C SER A 287 2.65 -7.60 12.87
N GLY A 288 2.61 -8.48 11.87
CA GLY A 288 2.16 -8.16 10.50
C GLY A 288 0.74 -7.59 10.41
N ASP A 289 -0.12 -7.87 11.40
CA ASP A 289 -1.51 -7.38 11.42
C ASP A 289 -1.61 -5.93 11.88
N PHE A 290 -0.59 -5.40 12.58
CA PHE A 290 -0.62 -4.00 13.04
C PHE A 290 -0.65 -2.98 11.86
N PRO A 291 0.22 -3.10 10.84
CA PRO A 291 0.09 -2.30 9.62
C PRO A 291 -1.29 -2.38 8.95
N VAL A 292 -1.91 -3.56 8.93
CA VAL A 292 -3.26 -3.77 8.36
C VAL A 292 -4.33 -3.03 9.17
N ALA A 293 -4.25 -3.09 10.50
CA ALA A 293 -5.13 -2.32 11.39
C ALA A 293 -4.98 -0.80 11.20
N MET A 294 -3.74 -0.31 11.07
CA MET A 294 -3.45 1.10 10.77
C MET A 294 -4.08 1.54 9.44
N GLU A 295 -3.97 0.68 8.40
CA GLU A 295 -4.57 0.94 7.09
C GLU A 295 -6.10 0.97 7.15
N GLY A 296 -6.74 0.00 7.82
CA GLY A 296 -8.19 -0.01 7.99
C GLY A 296 -8.71 1.26 8.68
N ALA A 297 -8.01 1.72 9.73
CA ALA A 297 -8.33 2.97 10.40
C ALA A 297 -8.16 4.19 9.48
N LEU A 298 -7.10 4.22 8.65
CA LEU A 298 -6.89 5.29 7.69
C LEU A 298 -8.00 5.35 6.64
N LYS A 299 -8.36 4.23 6.01
CA LYS A 299 -9.45 4.18 5.02
C LYS A 299 -10.74 4.73 5.61
N LEU A 300 -11.12 4.27 6.79
CA LEU A 300 -12.36 4.69 7.42
C LEU A 300 -12.35 6.19 7.79
N LYS A 301 -11.19 6.74 8.21
CA LYS A 301 -11.01 8.20 8.39
C LYS A 301 -11.16 8.97 7.09
N GLU A 302 -10.51 8.52 6.03
CA GLU A 302 -10.43 9.22 4.74
C GLU A 302 -11.79 9.37 4.07
N ILE A 303 -12.58 8.28 4.01
CA ILE A 303 -13.80 8.27 3.19
C ILE A 303 -15.10 8.32 4.00
N ALA A 304 -15.09 7.85 5.25
CA ALA A 304 -16.28 7.85 6.09
C ALA A 304 -16.34 9.01 7.11
N TYR A 305 -15.24 9.75 7.29
CA TYR A 305 -15.10 10.86 8.25
C TYR A 305 -15.50 10.49 9.68
N VAL A 306 -15.22 9.26 10.09
CA VAL A 306 -15.37 8.81 11.48
C VAL A 306 -14.02 8.86 12.19
N ARG A 307 -14.03 8.91 13.50
CA ARG A 307 -12.81 8.83 14.30
C ARG A 307 -12.39 7.37 14.31
N ALA A 308 -11.40 7.04 13.49
CA ALA A 308 -10.82 5.70 13.46
C ALA A 308 -9.32 5.76 13.80
N GLU A 309 -8.92 5.00 14.80
CA GLU A 309 -7.53 4.96 15.27
C GLU A 309 -7.00 3.53 15.23
N GLY A 310 -5.81 3.36 14.63
CA GLY A 310 -5.10 2.09 14.63
C GLY A 310 -4.13 2.01 15.81
N TYR A 311 -4.08 0.87 16.48
CA TYR A 311 -3.15 0.63 17.58
C TYR A 311 -2.54 -0.77 17.50
N ALA A 312 -1.29 -0.87 17.96
CA ALA A 312 -0.74 -2.16 18.34
C ALA A 312 -1.58 -2.68 19.52
N ALA A 313 -2.17 -3.87 19.40
CA ALA A 313 -3.21 -4.33 20.34
C ALA A 313 -2.73 -4.35 21.81
N GLY A 314 -1.42 -4.56 22.03
CA GLY A 314 -0.80 -4.52 23.36
C GLY A 314 -0.82 -3.15 24.03
N GLU A 315 -0.84 -2.07 23.25
CA GLU A 315 -0.72 -0.70 23.75
C GLU A 315 -2.01 -0.14 24.33
N MET A 316 -3.17 -0.78 24.09
CA MET A 316 -4.46 -0.28 24.56
C MET A 316 -4.45 0.01 26.07
N LYS A 317 -3.82 -0.87 26.85
CA LYS A 317 -3.76 -0.76 28.32
C LYS A 317 -2.94 0.43 28.83
N HIS A 318 -2.14 1.04 27.96
CA HIS A 318 -1.22 2.12 28.31
C HIS A 318 -1.84 3.52 28.12
N GLY A 319 -3.17 3.61 28.03
CA GLY A 319 -3.92 4.87 27.95
C GLY A 319 -5.18 4.78 27.09
N PRO A 320 -5.09 4.35 25.81
CA PRO A 320 -6.20 4.39 24.86
C PRO A 320 -7.46 3.62 25.30
N ILE A 321 -7.31 2.58 26.12
CA ILE A 321 -8.43 1.80 26.68
C ILE A 321 -9.43 2.66 27.48
N ALA A 322 -9.04 3.85 27.94
CA ALA A 322 -9.92 4.78 28.64
C ALA A 322 -11.05 5.33 27.75
N LEU A 323 -10.90 5.25 26.42
CA LEU A 323 -11.91 5.67 25.44
C LEU A 323 -12.92 4.56 25.12
N ILE A 324 -12.72 3.35 25.65
CA ILE A 324 -13.56 2.20 25.34
C ILE A 324 -14.80 2.20 26.22
N GLU A 325 -15.96 2.30 25.57
CA GLU A 325 -17.27 2.28 26.19
C GLU A 325 -18.33 1.70 25.25
N LYS A 326 -19.58 1.60 25.74
CA LYS A 326 -20.71 1.14 24.92
C LYS A 326 -20.95 2.07 23.74
N GLY A 327 -20.99 1.50 22.54
CA GLY A 327 -21.19 2.23 21.29
C GLY A 327 -19.92 2.45 20.48
N VAL A 328 -18.76 2.13 21.05
CA VAL A 328 -17.48 2.03 20.33
C VAL A 328 -17.40 0.69 19.60
N VAL A 329 -16.96 0.70 18.35
CA VAL A 329 -16.65 -0.51 17.58
C VAL A 329 -15.14 -0.73 17.59
N VAL A 330 -14.72 -1.96 17.91
CA VAL A 330 -13.32 -2.35 17.82
C VAL A 330 -13.17 -3.45 16.79
N VAL A 331 -12.33 -3.19 15.79
CA VAL A 331 -11.99 -4.11 14.71
C VAL A 331 -10.63 -4.73 15.00
N GLY A 332 -10.60 -6.02 15.32
CA GLY A 332 -9.37 -6.78 15.51
C GLY A 332 -8.94 -7.51 14.24
N VAL A 333 -7.65 -7.51 13.95
CA VAL A 333 -7.02 -8.37 12.94
C VAL A 333 -6.16 -9.39 13.66
N ALA A 334 -6.48 -10.68 13.50
CA ALA A 334 -5.89 -11.78 14.24
C ALA A 334 -5.52 -12.95 13.31
N THR A 335 -4.77 -12.64 12.25
CA THR A 335 -4.30 -13.58 11.24
C THR A 335 -2.88 -14.08 11.52
N ASP A 336 -2.05 -13.34 12.27
CA ASP A 336 -0.72 -13.83 12.69
C ASP A 336 -0.86 -14.88 13.81
N SER A 337 -0.58 -16.13 13.45
CA SER A 337 -0.75 -17.30 14.30
C SER A 337 0.13 -17.29 15.55
N HIS A 338 1.32 -16.68 15.47
CA HIS A 338 2.28 -16.61 16.56
C HIS A 338 1.81 -15.68 17.69
N VAL A 339 1.02 -14.64 17.37
CA VAL A 339 0.53 -13.66 18.35
C VAL A 339 -0.99 -13.68 18.54
N ARG A 340 -1.73 -14.50 17.81
CA ARG A 340 -3.20 -14.59 17.85
C ARG A 340 -3.77 -14.65 19.26
N ALA A 341 -3.29 -15.56 20.11
CA ALA A 341 -3.78 -15.69 21.48
C ALA A 341 -3.64 -14.39 22.30
N LYS A 342 -2.60 -13.58 22.04
CA LYS A 342 -2.41 -12.26 22.67
C LYS A 342 -3.37 -11.23 22.09
N THR A 343 -3.61 -11.25 20.78
CA THR A 343 -4.61 -10.40 20.13
C THR A 343 -6.01 -10.69 20.67
N LEU A 344 -6.44 -11.96 20.74
CA LEU A 344 -7.75 -12.34 21.27
C LEU A 344 -7.92 -11.91 22.74
N SER A 345 -6.89 -12.08 23.56
CA SER A 345 -6.90 -11.59 24.95
C SER A 345 -7.07 -10.06 25.03
N ASN A 346 -6.45 -9.31 24.12
CA ASN A 346 -6.68 -7.86 24.05
C ASN A 346 -8.12 -7.53 23.59
N MET A 347 -8.74 -8.37 22.76
CA MET A 347 -10.14 -8.19 22.33
C MET A 347 -11.14 -8.44 23.44
N GLU A 348 -10.93 -9.48 24.24
CA GLU A 348 -11.74 -9.73 25.44
C GLU A 348 -11.73 -8.54 26.39
N GLU A 349 -10.59 -7.86 26.55
CA GLU A 349 -10.48 -6.68 27.40
C GLU A 349 -11.31 -5.50 26.90
N MET A 350 -11.39 -5.31 25.57
CA MET A 350 -12.23 -4.27 24.97
C MET A 350 -13.70 -4.62 25.13
N ARG A 351 -14.05 -5.90 24.86
CA ARG A 351 -15.41 -6.43 25.01
C ARG A 351 -15.93 -6.29 26.43
N ALA A 352 -15.10 -6.63 27.42
CA ALA A 352 -15.43 -6.51 28.85
C ALA A 352 -15.74 -5.06 29.28
N ARG A 353 -15.36 -4.07 28.47
CA ARG A 353 -15.64 -2.63 28.68
C ARG A 353 -16.80 -2.10 27.83
N GLY A 354 -17.49 -2.99 27.11
CA GLY A 354 -18.72 -2.68 26.39
C GLY A 354 -18.55 -2.32 24.92
N ALA A 355 -17.34 -2.42 24.36
CA ALA A 355 -17.17 -2.28 22.92
C ALA A 355 -17.78 -3.47 22.17
N THR A 356 -18.31 -3.19 20.97
CA THR A 356 -18.69 -4.21 20.00
C THR A 356 -17.45 -4.66 19.23
N ILE A 357 -17.20 -5.97 19.18
CA ILE A 357 -15.99 -6.53 18.57
C ILE A 357 -16.30 -7.15 17.20
N LEU A 358 -15.62 -6.65 16.17
CA LEU A 358 -15.48 -7.30 14.86
C LEU A 358 -14.09 -7.90 14.77
N LEU A 359 -13.98 -9.19 14.47
CA LEU A 359 -12.70 -9.86 14.31
C LEU A 359 -12.50 -10.37 12.88
N VAL A 360 -11.37 -10.02 12.27
CA VAL A 360 -10.86 -10.63 11.04
C VAL A 360 -9.90 -11.74 11.45
N ALA A 361 -10.19 -12.98 11.06
CA ALA A 361 -9.41 -14.16 11.43
C ALA A 361 -9.42 -15.19 10.28
N GLU A 362 -8.44 -16.10 10.29
CA GLU A 362 -8.37 -17.13 9.25
C GLU A 362 -9.51 -18.15 9.37
N GLU A 363 -9.88 -18.78 8.25
CA GLU A 363 -10.77 -19.94 8.25
C GLU A 363 -10.18 -21.08 9.09
N GLY A 364 -11.02 -21.71 9.92
CA GLY A 364 -10.61 -22.82 10.78
C GLY A 364 -10.01 -22.41 12.13
N ASP A 365 -9.63 -21.14 12.31
CA ASP A 365 -9.13 -20.66 13.61
C ASP A 365 -10.24 -20.60 14.66
N ASP A 366 -9.98 -21.20 15.82
CA ASP A 366 -10.79 -20.98 17.02
C ASP A 366 -10.46 -19.61 17.60
N VAL A 367 -11.47 -18.73 17.59
CA VAL A 367 -11.39 -17.37 18.13
C VAL A 367 -12.18 -17.24 19.44
N GLY A 368 -12.76 -18.34 19.95
CA GLY A 368 -13.60 -18.34 21.13
C GLY A 368 -14.82 -17.43 21.02
N GLU A 369 -15.41 -17.09 22.17
CA GLU A 369 -16.51 -16.11 22.25
C GLU A 369 -15.97 -14.68 22.45
N VAL A 370 -14.83 -14.33 21.85
CA VAL A 370 -14.21 -13.00 22.08
C VAL A 370 -14.76 -11.91 21.17
N ALA A 371 -15.48 -12.31 20.12
CA ALA A 371 -15.98 -11.42 19.07
C ALA A 371 -17.50 -11.50 18.97
N ASP A 372 -18.15 -10.35 18.73
CA ASP A 372 -19.60 -10.30 18.45
C ASP A 372 -19.87 -10.61 16.97
N HIS A 373 -18.89 -10.27 16.10
CA HIS A 373 -18.89 -10.59 14.67
C HIS A 373 -17.51 -11.10 14.24
N VAL A 374 -17.50 -12.08 13.33
CA VAL A 374 -16.26 -12.64 12.78
C VAL A 374 -16.34 -12.64 11.26
N VAL A 375 -15.32 -12.07 10.62
CA VAL A 375 -15.08 -12.16 9.18
C VAL A 375 -13.94 -13.14 8.97
N ARG A 376 -14.18 -14.16 8.15
CA ARG A 376 -13.19 -15.19 7.84
C ARG A 376 -12.47 -14.87 6.54
N VAL A 377 -11.16 -14.99 6.57
CA VAL A 377 -10.28 -14.87 5.39
C VAL A 377 -9.53 -16.18 5.16
N ALA A 378 -9.06 -16.40 3.94
CA ALA A 378 -8.30 -17.60 3.62
C ALA A 378 -7.03 -17.72 4.50
N PRO A 379 -6.70 -18.93 4.98
CA PRO A 379 -5.52 -19.15 5.81
C PRO A 379 -4.24 -19.03 4.97
N GLY A 380 -3.16 -18.57 5.59
CA GLY A 380 -1.86 -18.49 4.93
C GLY A 380 -0.71 -18.21 5.90
N PRO A 381 0.53 -18.15 5.40
CA PRO A 381 1.66 -17.74 6.22
C PRO A 381 1.50 -16.31 6.76
N ASP A 382 1.85 -16.06 8.02
CA ASP A 382 1.49 -14.82 8.76
C ASP A 382 1.67 -13.50 7.99
N LEU A 383 2.82 -13.30 7.31
CA LEU A 383 3.08 -12.04 6.58
C LEU A 383 2.35 -11.98 5.23
N ILE A 384 2.07 -13.14 4.62
CA ILE A 384 1.38 -13.25 3.34
C ILE A 384 -0.13 -13.01 3.52
N CYS A 385 -0.74 -13.56 4.58
CA CYS A 385 -2.17 -13.41 4.84
C CYS A 385 -2.59 -11.96 5.18
N THR A 386 -1.64 -11.06 5.47
CA THR A 386 -1.93 -9.62 5.60
C THR A 386 -2.58 -9.02 4.35
N VAL A 387 -2.29 -9.57 3.16
CA VAL A 387 -2.87 -9.13 1.88
C VAL A 387 -4.37 -9.46 1.80
N THR A 388 -4.80 -10.62 2.31
CA THR A 388 -6.23 -10.99 2.35
C THR A 388 -6.94 -10.27 3.49
N ALA A 389 -6.27 -10.09 4.64
CA ALA A 389 -6.83 -9.48 5.85
C ALA A 389 -7.23 -8.00 5.69
N VAL A 390 -6.62 -7.25 4.78
CA VAL A 390 -6.97 -5.83 4.56
C VAL A 390 -8.25 -5.65 3.75
N VAL A 391 -8.61 -6.61 2.90
CA VAL A 391 -9.76 -6.51 1.98
C VAL A 391 -11.08 -6.30 2.74
N PRO A 392 -11.37 -7.04 3.82
CA PRO A 392 -12.51 -6.76 4.69
C PRO A 392 -12.57 -5.32 5.22
N LEU A 393 -11.42 -4.74 5.55
CA LEU A 393 -11.35 -3.41 6.15
C LEU A 393 -11.61 -2.31 5.11
N GLN A 394 -11.13 -2.51 3.88
CA GLN A 394 -11.45 -1.63 2.74
C GLN A 394 -12.95 -1.65 2.43
N LEU A 395 -13.56 -2.83 2.42
CA LEU A 395 -15.00 -2.99 2.20
C LEU A 395 -15.82 -2.38 3.34
N LEU A 396 -15.40 -2.57 4.59
CA LEU A 396 -16.02 -1.92 5.75
C LEU A 396 -16.01 -0.39 5.57
N ALA A 397 -14.86 0.18 5.22
CA ALA A 397 -14.75 1.62 5.01
C ALA A 397 -15.65 2.12 3.86
N TYR A 398 -15.62 1.42 2.73
CA TYR A 398 -16.44 1.73 1.57
C TYR A 398 -17.94 1.72 1.90
N HIS A 399 -18.42 0.65 2.55
CA HIS A 399 -19.84 0.49 2.83
C HIS A 399 -20.32 1.43 3.94
N VAL A 400 -19.49 1.76 4.94
CA VAL A 400 -19.84 2.76 5.96
C VAL A 400 -19.97 4.14 5.32
N ALA A 401 -19.03 4.54 4.46
CA ALA A 401 -19.10 5.82 3.76
C ALA A 401 -20.29 5.92 2.81
N THR A 402 -20.55 4.85 2.05
CA THR A 402 -21.70 4.77 1.14
C THR A 402 -23.02 4.83 1.92
N ALA A 403 -23.14 4.12 3.06
CA ALA A 403 -24.33 4.17 3.91
C ALA A 403 -24.56 5.57 4.51
N LYS A 404 -23.51 6.38 4.65
CA LYS A 404 -23.58 7.79 5.06
C LYS A 404 -23.84 8.76 3.90
N GLY A 405 -23.95 8.27 2.66
CA GLY A 405 -24.18 9.08 1.46
C GLY A 405 -22.99 9.97 1.08
N LEU A 406 -21.76 9.54 1.39
CA LEU A 406 -20.54 10.30 1.12
C LEU A 406 -19.94 9.94 -0.25
N ASP A 407 -19.23 10.89 -0.87
CA ASP A 407 -18.44 10.65 -2.08
C ASP A 407 -17.14 9.94 -1.70
N VAL A 408 -17.05 8.65 -2.01
CA VAL A 408 -15.89 7.80 -1.72
C VAL A 408 -14.75 7.96 -2.74
N ASP A 409 -15.06 8.39 -3.97
CA ASP A 409 -14.06 8.56 -5.02
C ASP A 409 -13.31 9.88 -4.82
N LYS A 410 -14.00 10.91 -4.29
CA LYS A 410 -13.48 12.27 -4.07
C LYS A 410 -13.77 12.78 -2.64
N PRO A 411 -13.14 12.19 -1.61
CA PRO A 411 -13.28 12.66 -0.24
C PRO A 411 -12.81 14.12 -0.10
N ARG A 412 -13.51 14.88 0.74
CA ARG A 412 -13.24 16.31 0.97
C ARG A 412 -11.84 16.53 1.53
N ASN A 413 -11.21 17.63 1.14
CA ASN A 413 -9.89 18.07 1.60
C ASN A 413 -8.72 17.12 1.25
N LEU A 414 -8.96 16.09 0.43
CA LEU A 414 -7.93 15.16 0.00
C LEU A 414 -7.73 15.25 -1.52
N ALA A 415 -6.50 14.99 -1.95
CA ALA A 415 -6.13 14.82 -3.34
C ALA A 415 -5.48 13.45 -3.50
N LYS A 416 -5.57 12.86 -4.70
CA LYS A 416 -4.97 11.55 -4.98
C LYS A 416 -3.45 11.54 -4.75
N THR A 417 -2.80 12.63 -5.13
CA THR A 417 -1.36 12.83 -4.97
C THR A 417 -1.10 14.17 -4.29
N VAL A 418 -0.24 14.15 -3.28
CA VAL A 418 0.26 15.36 -2.62
C VAL A 418 1.57 15.77 -3.29
N THR A 419 1.50 16.81 -4.12
CA THR A 419 2.64 17.34 -4.90
C THR A 419 3.19 18.66 -4.35
N VAL A 420 2.70 19.10 -3.19
CA VAL A 420 3.11 20.34 -2.50
C VAL A 420 3.36 20.05 -1.03
N GLU A 421 4.34 20.72 -0.43
CA GLU A 421 4.68 20.64 1.01
C GLU A 421 3.75 21.54 1.84
#